data_AF-A0A0Q9YB34-F1
#
_entry.id   AF-A0A0Q9YB34-F1
#
_cell.length_a   1.000
_cell.length_b   1.000
_cell.length_c   1.000
_cell.angle_alpha   90.00
_cell.angle_beta   90.00
_cell.angle_gamma   90.00
#
_symmetry.space_group_name_H-M   'P 1'
#
loop_
_entity.id
_entity.type
_entity.pdbx_description
1 polymer ?
#
loop_
_entity_poly.entity_id
_entity_poly.type
_entity_poly.pdbx_seq_one_letter_code
_entity_poly.pdbx_strand_id
1 'polypeptide(L)'
;MKKNLWFMFMIIPFILVILVSCSNGPSEEEQGIETKEATYFKAENYTMLGEENKVGFILNENEDLVANKQNKYMWHLWGNEDFEEKGL
;
A
#
# COMPACT_ATOMS: atom_id res chain seq x y z
N MET A 1 -7.09 37.10 41.43
CA MET A 1 -6.27 36.70 40.26
C MET A 1 -5.50 35.36 40.45
N LYS A 2 -5.69 34.60 41.54
CA LYS A 2 -4.93 33.35 41.79
C LYS A 2 -5.58 32.07 41.23
N LYS A 3 -6.91 32.04 41.04
CA LYS A 3 -7.65 30.87 40.54
C LYS A 3 -7.34 30.58 39.06
N ASN A 4 -7.22 31.64 38.26
CA ASN A 4 -6.87 31.62 36.84
C ASN A 4 -5.45 31.06 36.63
N LEU A 5 -4.53 31.39 37.55
CA LEU A 5 -3.15 30.93 37.52
C LEU A 5 -3.05 29.43 37.87
N TRP A 6 -3.86 28.96 38.83
CA TRP A 6 -3.95 27.53 39.16
C TRP A 6 -4.48 26.69 37.99
N PHE A 7 -5.55 27.16 37.32
CA PHE A 7 -6.07 26.48 36.13
C PHE A 7 -5.02 26.45 35.01
N MET A 8 -4.22 27.51 34.84
CA MET A 8 -3.14 27.55 33.86
C MET A 8 -2.06 26.49 34.15
N PHE A 9 -1.63 26.34 35.41
CA PHE A 9 -0.66 25.31 35.81
C PHE A 9 -1.16 23.88 35.60
N MET A 10 -2.48 23.64 35.62
CA MET A 10 -3.07 22.32 35.39
C MET A 10 -3.24 22.00 33.90
N ILE A 11 -3.47 23.02 33.05
CA ILE A 11 -3.72 22.84 31.61
C ILE A 11 -2.41 22.76 30.80
N ILE A 12 -1.34 23.46 31.24
CA ILE A 12 -0.02 23.42 30.59
C ILE A 12 0.53 21.99 30.38
N PRO A 13 0.59 21.10 31.40
CA PRO A 13 1.11 19.74 31.19
C PRO A 13 0.22 18.91 30.25
N PHE A 14 -1.09 19.15 30.23
CA PHE A 14 -2.02 18.46 29.33
C PHE A 14 -1.80 18.85 27.86
N ILE A 15 -1.52 20.14 27.59
CA ILE A 15 -1.16 20.63 26.25
C ILE A 15 0.18 20.02 25.80
N LEU A 16 1.16 19.91 26.70
CA LEU A 16 2.45 19.30 26.37
C LEU A 16 2.32 17.82 25.97
N VAL A 17 1.40 17.07 26.61
CA VAL A 17 1.12 15.67 26.24
C VAL A 17 0.51 15.57 24.82
N ILE A 18 -0.36 16.50 24.45
CA ILE A 18 -0.97 16.53 23.10
C ILE A 18 0.08 16.82 22.02
N LEU A 19 1.07 17.69 22.31
CA LEU A 19 2.12 18.06 21.35
C LEU A 19 3.11 16.92 21.06
N VAL A 20 3.35 16.01 22.01
CA VAL A 20 4.26 14.85 21.81
C VAL A 20 3.56 13.68 21.12
N SER A 21 2.23 13.68 21.06
CA SER A 21 1.45 12.61 20.41
C SER A 21 1.46 12.67 18.88
N CYS A 22 1.97 13.75 18.28
CA CYS A 22 2.18 13.83 16.83
C CYS A 22 3.67 13.61 16.51
N SER A 23 4.14 12.41 16.83
CA SER A 23 5.36 11.84 16.27
C SER A 23 4.95 10.56 15.56
N ASN A 24 4.21 10.71 14.46
CA ASN A 24 4.27 9.72 13.40
C ASN A 24 5.72 9.79 12.93
N GLY A 25 6.57 8.91 13.47
CA GLY A 25 7.89 8.73 12.90
C GLY A 25 7.71 8.43 11.42
N PRO A 26 8.56 8.94 10.52
CA PRO A 26 8.74 8.27 9.25
C PRO A 26 9.35 6.91 9.59
N SER A 27 8.49 5.93 9.89
CA SER A 27 8.80 4.52 9.74
C SER A 27 8.19 4.05 8.42
N GLU A 28 8.38 4.86 7.38
CA GLU A 28 8.75 4.27 6.10
C GLU A 28 10.26 4.15 6.21
N GLU A 29 10.73 3.04 6.78
CA GLU A 29 11.92 2.47 6.17
C GLU A 29 11.56 2.38 4.69
N GLU A 30 12.06 3.29 3.87
CA GLU A 30 12.40 2.99 2.50
C GLU A 30 13.44 1.85 2.56
N GLN A 31 12.99 0.65 2.97
CA GLN A 31 13.59 -0.57 2.49
C GLN A 31 13.55 -0.38 0.99
N GLY A 32 14.71 -0.25 0.37
CA GLY A 32 14.88 -0.05 -1.06
C GLY A 32 14.33 -1.26 -1.82
N ILE A 33 13.00 -1.41 -1.81
CA ILE A 33 12.25 -2.27 -2.69
C ILE A 33 12.39 -1.56 -4.03
N GLU A 34 13.40 -1.98 -4.77
CA GLU A 34 13.57 -1.62 -6.17
C GLU A 34 12.22 -1.91 -6.84
N THR A 35 11.50 -0.85 -7.18
CA THR A 35 10.20 -0.96 -7.82
C THR A 35 10.46 -1.45 -9.23
N LYS A 36 10.35 -2.76 -9.42
CA LYS A 36 10.52 -3.40 -10.72
C LYS A 36 9.16 -3.49 -11.41
N GLU A 37 9.13 -3.05 -12.66
CA GLU A 37 7.95 -3.26 -13.50
C GLU A 37 7.68 -4.75 -13.69
N ALA A 38 6.40 -5.13 -13.71
CA ALA A 38 5.99 -6.50 -14.00
C ALA A 38 6.40 -6.89 -15.44
N THR A 39 6.55 -8.19 -15.69
CA THR A 39 7.00 -8.68 -17.00
C THR A 39 5.85 -9.31 -17.77
N TYR A 40 5.87 -9.20 -19.10
CA TYR A 40 4.93 -9.89 -19.97
C TYR A 40 5.30 -11.38 -20.10
N PHE A 41 4.30 -12.25 -20.06
CA PHE A 41 4.44 -13.68 -20.32
C PHE A 41 3.23 -14.20 -21.10
N LYS A 42 3.35 -15.41 -21.66
CA LYS A 42 2.27 -16.07 -22.42
C LYS A 42 1.65 -17.17 -21.57
N ALA A 43 0.33 -17.18 -21.49
CA ALA A 43 -0.44 -18.25 -20.85
C ALA A 43 -1.58 -18.66 -21.79
N GLU A 44 -1.54 -19.91 -22.27
CA GLU A 44 -2.41 -20.40 -23.33
C GLU A 44 -2.42 -19.47 -24.56
N ASN A 45 -3.56 -18.83 -24.83
CA ASN A 45 -3.76 -17.90 -25.95
C ASN A 45 -3.68 -16.42 -25.54
N TYR A 46 -3.29 -16.12 -24.29
CA TYR A 46 -3.27 -14.77 -23.75
C TYR A 46 -1.85 -14.26 -23.50
N THR A 47 -1.67 -12.95 -23.69
CA THR A 47 -0.53 -12.19 -23.16
C THR A 47 -0.94 -11.65 -21.79
N MET A 48 -0.09 -11.84 -20.80
CA MET A 48 -0.36 -11.43 -19.43
C MET A 48 0.79 -10.59 -18.89
N LEU A 49 0.47 -9.58 -18.09
CA LEU A 49 1.44 -8.79 -17.33
C LEU A 49 1.39 -9.24 -15.87
N GLY A 50 2.53 -9.65 -15.31
CA GLY A 50 2.61 -10.14 -13.93
C GLY A 50 3.84 -10.99 -13.65
N GLU A 51 3.64 -12.03 -12.84
CA GLU A 51 4.64 -13.04 -12.49
C GLU A 51 4.16 -14.44 -12.95
N GLU A 52 4.90 -15.03 -13.89
CA GLU A 52 4.57 -16.33 -14.48
C GLU A 52 4.45 -17.42 -13.39
N ASN A 53 3.44 -18.29 -13.51
CA ASN A 53 3.08 -19.32 -12.53
C ASN A 53 2.61 -18.83 -11.15
N LYS A 54 2.33 -17.53 -10.98
CA LYS A 54 1.73 -16.97 -9.75
C LYS A 54 0.49 -16.12 -10.01
N VAL A 55 0.66 -14.98 -10.66
CA VAL A 55 -0.44 -14.03 -10.85
C VAL A 55 -0.18 -13.16 -12.07
N GLY A 56 -1.24 -12.87 -12.81
CA GLY A 56 -1.21 -11.87 -13.86
C GLY A 56 -2.61 -11.43 -14.25
N PHE A 57 -2.69 -10.36 -15.02
CA PHE A 57 -3.92 -9.98 -15.70
C PHE A 57 -3.66 -9.85 -17.20
N ILE A 58 -4.71 -10.06 -17.97
CA ILE A 58 -4.63 -9.98 -19.43
C ILE A 58 -4.36 -8.53 -19.84
N LEU A 59 -3.22 -8.32 -20.49
CA LEU A 59 -2.81 -7.06 -21.11
C LEU A 59 -1.86 -7.40 -22.26
N ASN A 60 -2.20 -6.95 -23.47
CA ASN A 60 -1.30 -7.14 -24.60
C ASN A 60 -0.13 -6.14 -24.54
N GLU A 61 1.03 -6.49 -25.11
CA GLU A 61 2.22 -5.63 -25.13
C GLU A 61 2.01 -4.29 -25.86
N ASN A 62 0.94 -4.17 -26.65
CA ASN A 62 0.54 -2.96 -27.37
C ASN A 62 -0.63 -2.21 -26.70
N GLU A 63 -1.04 -2.59 -25.50
CA GLU A 63 -2.11 -1.97 -24.74
C GLU A 63 -1.56 -1.21 -23.52
N ASP A 64 -2.02 0.03 -23.34
CA ASP A 64 -1.58 0.89 -22.25
C ASP A 64 -2.56 0.90 -21.07
N LEU A 65 -2.00 0.94 -19.85
CA LEU A 65 -2.74 1.26 -18.64
C LEU A 65 -2.84 2.78 -18.48
N VAL A 66 -3.99 3.34 -18.83
CA VAL A 66 -4.20 4.80 -18.79
C VAL A 66 -4.81 5.21 -17.45
N ALA A 67 -4.13 6.11 -16.73
CA ALA A 67 -4.63 6.67 -15.48
C ALA A 67 -6.00 7.35 -15.67
N ASN A 68 -6.89 7.17 -14.68
CA ASN A 68 -8.26 7.71 -14.68
C ASN A 68 -9.17 7.16 -15.80
N LYS A 69 -8.78 6.07 -16.47
CA LYS A 69 -9.63 5.38 -17.44
C LYS A 69 -10.17 4.10 -16.83
N GLN A 70 -11.49 4.05 -16.60
CA GLN A 70 -12.13 2.83 -16.14
C GLN A 70 -12.10 1.78 -17.25
N ASN A 71 -11.59 0.58 -16.91
CA ASN A 71 -11.51 -0.57 -17.78
C ASN A 71 -11.81 -1.84 -16.98
N LYS A 72 -12.12 -2.94 -17.68
CA LYS A 72 -12.31 -4.26 -17.08
C LYS A 72 -11.05 -5.09 -17.32
N TYR A 73 -10.39 -5.51 -16.25
CA TYR A 73 -9.22 -6.39 -16.31
C TYR A 73 -9.58 -7.75 -15.71
N MET A 74 -9.17 -8.82 -16.39
CA MET A 74 -9.37 -10.19 -15.91
C MET A 74 -8.08 -10.70 -15.28
N TRP A 75 -8.15 -10.95 -13.98
CA TRP A 75 -7.05 -11.49 -13.19
C TRP A 75 -7.07 -13.01 -13.23
N HIS A 76 -5.89 -13.59 -13.32
CA HIS A 76 -5.64 -15.01 -13.21
C HIS A 76 -4.65 -15.24 -12.08
N LEU A 77 -5.02 -16.15 -11.17
CA LEU A 77 -4.22 -16.52 -10.02
C LEU A 77 -3.95 -18.02 -10.13
N TRP A 78 -2.68 -18.40 -10.03
CA TRP A 78 -2.24 -19.79 -10.10
C TRP A 78 -1.06 -20.00 -9.15
N GLY A 79 -0.67 -21.24 -8.94
CA GLY A 79 0.46 -21.56 -8.09
C GLY A 79 0.12 -22.71 -7.18
N ASN A 80 1.14 -23.24 -6.51
CA ASN A 80 0.93 -24.20 -5.45
C ASN A 80 0.38 -23.49 -4.21
N GLU A 81 -0.22 -24.26 -3.31
CA GLU A 81 -1.08 -23.87 -2.16
C GLU A 81 -0.56 -22.78 -1.21
N ASP A 82 0.61 -22.19 -1.46
CA ASP A 82 1.18 -21.03 -0.78
C ASP A 82 0.48 -19.69 -1.13
N PHE A 83 -0.71 -19.73 -1.75
CA PHE A 83 -1.70 -18.66 -1.52
C PHE A 83 -2.20 -18.83 -0.08
N GLU A 84 -1.31 -18.58 0.89
CA GLU A 84 -1.67 -18.62 2.29
C GLU A 84 -2.80 -17.61 2.49
N GLU A 85 -3.99 -18.16 2.70
CA GLU A 85 -5.07 -17.56 3.44
C GLU A 85 -4.50 -17.25 4.83
N LYS A 86 -3.74 -16.15 4.94
CA LYS A 86 -3.45 -15.54 6.23
C LYS A 86 -4.79 -15.06 6.75
N GLY A 87 -5.42 -15.97 7.48
CA GLY A 87 -6.72 -15.82 8.10
C GLY A 87 -6.84 -14.45 8.76
N LEU A 88 -7.97 -13.83 8.46
CA LEU A 88 -8.56 -12.75 9.24
C LEU A 88 -8.65 -13.11 10.73
#